data_AF-F4GN44-F1
#
_entry.id   AF-F4GN44-F1
#
_cell.length_a   1.000
_cell.length_b   1.000
_cell.length_c   1.000
_cell.angle_alpha   90.00
_cell.angle_beta   90.00
_cell.angle_gamma   90.00
#
_symmetry.space_group_name_H-M   'P 1'
#
loop_
_entity.id
_entity.type
_entity.pdbx_description
1 polymer ?
#
loop_
_entity_poly.entity_id
_entity_poly.type
_entity_poly.pdbx_seq_one_letter_code
_entity_poly.pdbx_strand_id
1 'polypeptide(L)'
;MQKERLHQYLAQEPVLQALYFAKQQLNGFLVMKHLKAKRAKQLLPKFLALIRQFEQSPAKALAATLTSWLEPIVRMWRFTKSNGITEGFHTKMEMLSRRAYGFRNFENYRMRVLAQCGWNGVINRV
;
A
#
# COMPACT_ATOMS: atom_id res chain seq x y z
N MET A 1 -4.46 28.67 -4.18
CA MET A 1 -5.77 28.33 -3.59
C MET A 1 -5.78 27.07 -2.71
N GLN A 2 -5.70 25.83 -3.22
CA GLN A 2 -5.91 24.63 -2.36
C GLN A 2 -4.78 24.39 -1.34
N LYS A 3 -3.50 24.55 -1.74
CA LYS A 3 -2.34 24.40 -0.83
C LYS A 3 -2.32 25.47 0.27
N GLU A 4 -2.64 26.71 -0.07
CA GLU A 4 -2.70 27.82 0.90
C GLU A 4 -3.77 27.57 1.95
N ARG A 5 -4.97 27.14 1.54
CA ARG A 5 -6.03 26.75 2.48
C ARG A 5 -5.59 25.63 3.41
N LEU A 6 -4.92 24.59 2.87
CA LEU A 6 -4.38 23.51 3.69
C LEU A 6 -3.37 24.02 4.73
N HIS A 7 -2.46 24.92 4.35
CA HIS A 7 -1.51 25.51 5.29
C HIS A 7 -2.21 26.35 6.36
N GLN A 8 -3.25 27.11 6.01
CA GLN A 8 -4.06 27.86 6.97
C GLN A 8 -4.79 26.95 7.97
N TYR A 9 -5.32 25.82 7.51
CA TYR A 9 -5.94 24.82 8.40
C TYR A 9 -4.91 24.18 9.33
N LEU A 10 -3.76 23.76 8.79
CA LEU A 10 -2.72 23.11 9.58
C LEU A 10 -2.07 24.07 10.59
N ALA A 11 -1.97 25.36 10.28
CA ALA A 11 -1.42 26.36 11.20
C ALA A 11 -2.21 26.49 12.52
N GLN A 12 -3.49 26.10 12.52
CA GLN A 12 -4.34 26.11 13.72
C GLN A 12 -4.07 24.90 14.62
N GLU A 13 -3.49 23.82 14.08
CA GLU A 13 -3.29 22.54 14.77
C GLU A 13 -1.85 22.03 14.56
N PRO A 14 -0.89 22.47 15.40
CA PRO A 14 0.55 22.25 15.16
C PRO A 14 0.94 20.76 15.17
N VAL A 15 0.25 19.94 15.97
CA VAL A 15 0.47 18.49 15.99
C VAL A 15 0.04 17.85 14.66
N LEU A 16 -1.13 18.24 14.15
CA LEU A 16 -1.62 17.75 12.87
C LEU A 16 -0.73 18.23 11.71
N GLN A 17 -0.24 19.46 11.78
CA GLN A 17 0.73 19.99 10.83
C GLN A 17 2.01 19.14 10.78
N ALA A 18 2.60 18.84 11.93
CA ALA A 18 3.80 18.01 12.02
C ALA A 18 3.55 16.60 11.47
N LEU A 19 2.43 15.96 11.86
CA LEU A 19 2.04 14.64 11.36
C LEU A 19 1.79 14.65 9.85
N TYR A 20 1.18 15.70 9.31
CA TYR A 20 0.97 15.85 7.89
C TYR A 20 2.30 15.86 7.13
N PHE A 21 3.26 16.68 7.55
CA PHE A 21 4.56 16.74 6.90
C PHE A 21 5.36 15.44 7.05
N ALA A 22 5.33 14.80 8.24
CA ALA A 22 5.95 13.50 8.44
C ALA A 22 5.34 12.45 7.49
N LYS A 23 4.02 12.45 7.32
CA LYS A 23 3.32 11.59 6.36
C LYS A 23 3.71 11.89 4.91
N GLN A 24 3.92 13.15 4.54
CA GLN A 24 4.39 13.49 3.19
C GLN A 24 5.81 12.99 2.95
N GLN A 25 6.70 13.13 3.94
CA GLN A 25 8.04 12.54 3.87
C GLN A 25 7.98 11.02 3.73
N LEU A 26 7.13 10.35 4.53
CA LEU A 26 6.89 8.92 4.44
C LEU A 26 6.45 8.50 3.04
N ASN A 27 5.46 9.19 2.47
CA ASN A 27 5.00 8.94 1.11
C ASN A 27 6.14 9.05 0.09
N GLY A 28 7.02 10.03 0.25
CA GLY A 28 8.24 10.17 -0.56
C GLY A 28 9.12 8.91 -0.51
N PHE A 29 9.25 8.28 0.67
CA PHE A 29 9.94 6.98 0.79
C PHE A 29 9.18 5.84 0.13
N LEU A 30 7.85 5.77 0.29
CA LEU A 30 7.05 4.65 -0.21
C LEU A 30 6.90 4.62 -1.74
N VAL A 31 6.98 5.78 -2.40
CA VAL A 31 6.87 5.86 -3.88
C VAL A 31 8.18 5.70 -4.63
N MET A 32 9.32 5.58 -3.91
CA MET A 32 10.62 5.38 -4.53
C MET A 32 10.70 4.04 -5.28
N LYS A 33 11.25 4.10 -6.50
CA LYS A 33 11.33 2.97 -7.43
C LYS A 33 12.68 2.95 -8.13
N HIS A 34 13.12 1.77 -8.56
CA HIS A 34 14.35 1.56 -9.33
C HIS A 34 15.65 2.03 -8.62
N LEU A 35 15.69 1.98 -7.29
CA LEU A 35 16.87 2.34 -6.52
C LEU A 35 17.96 1.27 -6.62
N LYS A 36 19.19 1.71 -6.88
CA LYS A 36 20.39 0.87 -6.73
C LYS A 36 20.67 0.60 -5.24
N ALA A 37 21.25 -0.56 -4.92
CA ALA A 37 21.54 -0.99 -3.55
C ALA A 37 22.36 0.05 -2.76
N LYS A 38 23.36 0.69 -3.39
CA LYS A 38 24.16 1.76 -2.77
C LYS A 38 23.30 2.93 -2.30
N ARG A 39 22.33 3.37 -3.12
CA ARG A 39 21.43 4.48 -2.78
C ARG A 39 20.41 4.08 -1.72
N ALA A 40 19.86 2.87 -1.79
CA ALA A 40 18.97 2.34 -0.77
C ALA A 40 19.64 2.30 0.61
N LYS A 41 20.90 1.84 0.69
CA LYS A 41 21.69 1.85 1.94
C LYS A 41 21.87 3.25 2.54
N GLN A 42 22.01 4.28 1.70
CA GLN A 42 22.12 5.67 2.16
C GLN A 42 20.79 6.25 2.67
N LEU A 43 19.67 5.81 2.11
CA LEU A 43 18.34 6.33 2.44
C LEU A 43 17.68 5.59 3.60
N LEU A 44 18.02 4.32 3.81
CA LEU A 44 17.47 3.50 4.88
C LEU A 44 17.61 4.13 6.28
N PRO A 45 18.76 4.70 6.69
CA PRO A 45 18.86 5.37 7.99
C PRO A 45 17.88 6.54 8.14
N LYS A 46 17.66 7.32 7.07
CA LYS A 46 16.68 8.42 7.08
C LYS A 46 15.25 7.91 7.21
N PHE A 47 14.93 6.81 6.54
CA PHE A 47 13.63 6.17 6.65
C PHE A 47 13.39 5.62 8.05
N LEU A 48 14.38 4.95 8.64
CA LEU A 48 14.30 4.44 10.02
C LEU A 48 14.18 5.57 11.05
N ALA A 49 14.88 6.69 10.85
CA ALA A 49 14.73 7.87 11.70
C ALA A 49 13.30 8.42 11.68
N LEU A 50 12.67 8.48 10.50
CA LEU A 50 11.27 8.88 10.37
C LEU A 50 10.31 7.90 11.06
N ILE A 51 10.55 6.59 10.96
CA ILE A 51 9.75 5.57 11.68
C ILE A 51 9.85 5.78 13.20
N ARG A 52 11.05 6.05 13.74
CA ARG A 52 11.24 6.37 15.16
C ARG A 52 10.51 7.64 15.60
N GLN A 53 10.44 8.66 14.73
CA GLN A 53 9.63 9.85 15.01
C GLN A 53 8.14 9.50 15.12
N PHE A 54 7.62 8.62 14.26
CA PHE A 54 6.24 8.16 14.37
C PHE A 54 5.98 7.36 15.65
N GLU A 55 6.95 6.56 16.11
CA GLU A 55 6.87 5.80 17.36
C GLU A 55 6.67 6.70 18.59
N GLN A 56 7.31 7.87 18.58
CA GLN A 56 7.20 8.90 19.63
C GLN A 56 5.98 9.84 19.45
N SER A 57 5.07 9.52 18.54
CA SER A 57 3.92 10.35 18.18
C SER A 57 2.60 9.60 18.39
N PRO A 58 1.44 10.28 18.25
CA PRO A 58 0.14 9.60 18.21
C PRO A 58 0.03 8.50 17.14
N ALA A 59 0.90 8.52 16.12
CA ALA A 59 0.96 7.53 15.05
C ALA A 59 1.83 6.29 15.37
N LYS A 60 2.05 5.94 16.65
CA LYS A 60 2.85 4.78 17.05
C LYS A 60 2.43 3.45 16.39
N ALA A 61 1.13 3.25 16.14
CA ALA A 61 0.62 2.06 15.46
C ALA A 61 1.10 1.98 13.99
N LEU A 62 1.23 3.13 13.32
CA LEU A 62 1.82 3.21 11.99
C LEU A 62 3.31 2.85 12.05
N ALA A 63 4.05 3.32 13.05
CA ALA A 63 5.47 2.97 13.21
C ALA A 63 5.68 1.46 13.40
N ALA A 64 4.83 0.81 14.21
CA ALA A 64 4.85 -0.64 14.39
C ALA A 64 4.59 -1.38 13.06
N THR A 65 3.63 -0.89 12.27
CA THR A 65 3.31 -1.45 10.95
C THR A 65 4.46 -1.28 9.96
N LEU A 66 5.05 -0.08 9.88
CA LEU A 66 6.19 0.18 8.98
C LEU A 66 7.41 -0.65 9.36
N THR A 67 7.63 -0.87 10.66
CA THR A 67 8.71 -1.73 11.15
C THR A 67 8.49 -3.19 10.78
N SER A 68 7.29 -3.74 10.97
CA SER A 68 6.99 -5.14 10.63
C SER A 68 7.05 -5.40 9.12
N TRP A 69 6.76 -4.40 8.29
CA TRP A 69 6.81 -4.47 6.83
C TRP A 69 8.09 -3.87 6.21
N LEU A 70 9.11 -3.60 7.02
CA LEU A 70 10.31 -2.87 6.59
C LEU A 70 11.01 -3.56 5.41
N GLU A 71 11.21 -4.88 5.49
CA GLU A 71 11.91 -5.63 4.44
C GLU A 71 11.14 -5.59 3.10
N PRO A 72 9.83 -5.92 3.03
CA PRO A 72 9.05 -5.74 1.82
C PRO A 72 9.10 -4.31 1.24
N ILE A 73 8.98 -3.28 2.09
CA ILE A 73 9.02 -1.88 1.66
C ILE A 73 10.36 -1.54 1.01
N VAL A 74 11.48 -1.89 1.66
CA VAL A 74 12.83 -1.62 1.14
C VAL A 74 13.11 -2.46 -0.11
N ARG A 75 12.56 -3.68 -0.18
CA ARG A 75 12.63 -4.52 -1.38
C ARG A 75 11.94 -3.86 -2.58
N MET A 76 10.78 -3.22 -2.36
CA MET A 76 10.06 -2.48 -3.41
C MET A 76 10.84 -1.29 -3.97
N TRP A 77 11.73 -0.67 -3.18
CA TRP A 77 12.62 0.37 -3.72
C TRP A 77 13.48 -0.13 -4.87
N ARG A 78 13.94 -1.39 -4.79
CA ARG A 78 14.77 -2.03 -5.83
C ARG A 78 13.92 -2.64 -6.94
N PHE A 79 12.85 -3.35 -6.55
CA PHE A 79 12.01 -4.10 -7.46
C PHE A 79 10.64 -3.45 -7.59
N THR A 80 10.42 -2.80 -8.72
CA THR A 80 9.12 -2.22 -9.02
C THR A 80 8.17 -3.31 -9.48
N LYS A 81 7.21 -3.66 -8.62
CA LYS A 81 6.03 -4.44 -8.98
C LYS A 81 4.79 -3.59 -8.70
N SER A 82 3.79 -3.68 -9.58
CA SER A 82 2.49 -3.06 -9.34
C SER A 82 1.53 -4.09 -8.76
N ASN A 83 0.62 -3.65 -7.89
CA ASN A 83 -0.49 -4.48 -7.41
C ASN A 83 -1.65 -4.55 -8.43
N GLY A 84 -1.50 -3.95 -9.61
CA GLY A 84 -2.59 -3.81 -10.59
C GLY A 84 -3.18 -5.13 -11.06
N ILE A 85 -2.39 -6.21 -11.15
CA ILE A 85 -2.90 -7.55 -11.48
C ILE A 85 -3.77 -8.07 -10.33
N THR A 86 -3.28 -8.00 -9.09
CA THR A 86 -4.02 -8.42 -7.89
C THR A 86 -5.30 -7.62 -7.70
N GLU A 87 -5.24 -6.29 -7.88
CA GLU A 87 -6.40 -5.40 -7.83
C GLU A 87 -7.41 -5.69 -8.93
N GLY A 88 -6.92 -6.01 -10.15
CA GLY A 88 -7.77 -6.45 -11.25
C GLY A 88 -8.52 -7.74 -10.93
N PHE A 89 -7.83 -8.72 -10.33
CA PHE A 89 -8.47 -9.95 -9.86
C PHE A 89 -9.49 -9.68 -8.75
N HIS A 90 -9.15 -8.89 -7.73
CA HIS A 90 -10.08 -8.54 -6.65
C HIS A 90 -11.32 -7.82 -7.18
N THR A 91 -11.14 -6.87 -8.10
CA THR A 91 -12.26 -6.14 -8.74
C THR A 91 -13.17 -7.10 -9.49
N LYS A 92 -12.59 -8.04 -10.26
CA LYS A 92 -13.36 -9.05 -11.00
C LYS A 92 -14.13 -9.98 -10.05
N MET A 93 -13.48 -10.46 -8.99
CA MET A 93 -14.10 -11.28 -7.94
C MET A 93 -15.28 -10.55 -7.27
N GLU A 94 -15.10 -9.27 -6.92
CA GLU A 94 -16.15 -8.46 -6.31
C GLU A 94 -17.33 -8.24 -7.29
N MET A 95 -17.04 -7.97 -8.56
CA MET A 95 -18.08 -7.88 -9.60
C MET A 95 -18.86 -9.19 -9.77
N LEU A 96 -18.21 -10.35 -9.67
CA LEU A 96 -18.89 -11.64 -9.71
C LEU A 96 -19.87 -11.79 -8.54
N SER A 97 -19.44 -11.45 -7.33
CA SER A 97 -20.29 -11.46 -6.13
C SER A 97 -21.46 -10.50 -6.25
N ARG A 98 -21.23 -9.26 -6.73
CA ARG A 98 -22.28 -8.26 -6.94
C ARG A 98 -23.33 -8.72 -7.95
N ARG A 99 -22.90 -9.28 -9.09
CA ARG A 99 -23.82 -9.78 -10.15
C ARG A 99 -24.62 -11.01 -9.74
N ALA A 100 -24.09 -11.82 -8.81
CA ALA A 100 -24.78 -12.98 -8.27
C ALA A 100 -25.68 -12.65 -7.07
N TYR A 101 -25.67 -11.40 -6.59
CA TYR A 101 -26.29 -11.00 -5.32
C TYR A 101 -25.77 -11.83 -4.12
N GLY A 102 -24.46 -12.11 -4.14
CA GLY A 102 -23.78 -12.96 -3.17
C GLY A 102 -23.78 -14.44 -3.53
N PHE A 103 -22.84 -15.18 -2.95
CA PHE A 103 -22.74 -16.63 -3.10
C PHE A 103 -23.00 -17.30 -1.75
N ARG A 104 -23.98 -18.22 -1.70
CA ARG A 104 -24.24 -19.05 -0.51
C ARG A 104 -23.27 -20.24 -0.42
N ASN A 105 -22.82 -20.74 -1.56
CA ASN A 105 -21.90 -21.88 -1.67
C ASN A 105 -20.54 -21.39 -2.20
N PHE A 106 -19.49 -21.64 -1.42
CA PHE A 106 -18.11 -21.23 -1.75
C PHE A 106 -17.59 -21.91 -3.02
N GLU A 107 -17.93 -23.16 -3.28
CA GLU A 107 -17.46 -23.88 -4.48
C GLU A 107 -18.02 -23.24 -5.76
N ASN A 108 -19.29 -22.80 -5.73
CA ASN A 108 -19.87 -22.06 -6.86
C ASN A 108 -19.17 -20.72 -7.11
N TYR A 109 -18.78 -20.01 -6.04
CA TYR A 109 -17.97 -18.80 -6.15
C TYR A 109 -16.58 -19.12 -6.73
N ARG A 110 -15.90 -20.12 -6.17
CA ARG A 110 -14.57 -20.57 -6.60
C ARG A 110 -14.55 -20.95 -8.07
N MET A 111 -15.51 -21.73 -8.53
CA MET A 111 -15.63 -22.13 -9.94
C MET A 111 -15.76 -20.94 -10.88
N ARG A 112 -16.55 -19.92 -10.51
CA ARG A 112 -16.69 -18.69 -11.32
C ARG A 112 -15.43 -17.84 -11.31
N VAL A 113 -14.75 -17.75 -10.17
CA VAL A 113 -13.46 -17.05 -10.07
C VAL A 113 -12.42 -17.74 -10.95
N LEU A 114 -12.29 -19.07 -10.87
CA LEU A 114 -11.36 -19.83 -11.71
C LEU A 114 -11.66 -19.64 -13.21
N ALA A 115 -12.94 -19.71 -13.60
CA ALA A 115 -13.34 -19.52 -14.99
C ALA A 115 -13.04 -18.11 -15.54
N GLN A 116 -13.00 -17.08 -14.68
CA GLN A 116 -12.88 -15.68 -15.09
C GLN A 116 -11.50 -15.06 -14.82
N CYS A 117 -10.74 -15.62 -13.88
CA CYS A 117 -9.44 -15.11 -13.45
C CYS A 117 -8.30 -16.10 -13.73
N GLY A 118 -8.58 -17.39 -13.95
CA GLY A 118 -7.59 -18.44 -14.23
C GLY A 118 -7.59 -18.95 -15.68
N TRP A 119 -8.33 -18.30 -16.58
CA TRP A 119 -8.44 -18.76 -17.97
C TRP A 119 -7.23 -18.35 -18.80
N ASN A 120 -6.36 -19.33 -19.09
CA ASN A 120 -5.19 -19.16 -19.96
C ASN A 120 -5.41 -19.82 -21.34
N GLY A 121 -6.65 -20.20 -21.68
CA GLY A 121 -6.98 -21.01 -22.86
C GLY A 121 -6.98 -22.53 -22.64
N VAL A 122 -6.61 -23.01 -21.44
CA VAL A 122 -6.66 -24.42 -21.04
C VAL A 122 -7.27 -24.51 -19.65
N ILE A 123 -8.37 -25.26 -19.49
CA ILE A 123 -8.85 -25.64 -18.15
C ILE A 123 -8.04 -26.84 -17.70
N ASN A 124 -6.98 -26.61 -16.92
CA ASN A 124 -6.41 -27.70 -16.13
C ASN A 124 -7.37 -27.99 -14.97
N ARG A 125 -8.20 -29.02 -15.12
CA ARG A 125 -8.86 -29.66 -14.00
C ARG A 125 -7.76 -30.44 -13.25
N VAL A 126 -7.26 -29.87 -12.16
CA VAL A 126 -6.48 -30.62 -11.17
C VAL A 126 -7.46 -31.42 -10.32
#